data_AF-A0AAT9I7Z8-F1
#
_entry.id   AF-A0AAT9I7Z8-F1
#
_cell.length_a   1.000
_cell.length_b   1.000
_cell.length_c   1.000
_cell.angle_alpha   90.00
_cell.angle_beta   90.00
_cell.angle_gamma   90.00
#
_symmetry.space_group_name_H-M   'P 1'
#
loop_
_entity.id
_entity.type
_entity.pdbx_description
1 polymer ?
#
loop_
_entity_poly.entity_id
_entity_poly.type
_entity_poly.pdbx_seq_one_letter_code
_entity_poly.pdbx_strand_id
1 'polypeptide(L)'
;MPMAKQIKITALPELLNKFENGDLDADFFGITSNGTDCIYFVQEGNLYAIEFEVMTEEQKLWIDKLKTFAQQHHYKTWMTTYGNQPAYHSSEPAPVLRIITESNAAQTASIGQNIMMEVFGNNEQTLYDIVP
;
A
#
# COMPACT_ATOMS: atom_id res chain seq x y z
N MET A 1 -17.50 9.54 14.43
CA MET A 1 -16.60 8.46 13.96
C MET A 1 -15.32 8.59 14.76
N PRO A 2 -14.74 7.52 15.33
CA PRO A 2 -13.40 7.62 15.89
C PRO A 2 -12.45 8.02 14.74
N MET A 3 -11.58 9.00 14.99
CA MET A 3 -10.62 9.43 13.97
C MET A 3 -9.68 8.26 13.66
N ALA A 4 -9.47 7.99 12.37
CA ALA A 4 -8.42 7.07 11.96
C ALA A 4 -7.09 7.53 12.56
N LYS A 5 -6.26 6.59 13.01
CA LYS A 5 -4.96 6.93 13.59
C LYS A 5 -4.07 7.48 12.47
N GLN A 6 -3.66 8.73 12.60
CA GLN A 6 -2.81 9.40 11.62
C GLN A 6 -1.32 9.28 11.98
N ILE A 7 -0.50 9.10 10.96
CA ILE A 7 0.96 9.07 11.08
C ILE A 7 1.63 9.96 10.03
N LYS A 8 2.87 10.37 10.32
CA LYS A 8 3.79 10.83 9.27
C LYS A 8 4.49 9.62 8.65
N ILE A 9 4.95 9.78 7.42
CA ILE A 9 5.65 8.73 6.67
C ILE A 9 6.90 8.20 7.39
N THR A 10 7.53 9.03 8.22
CA THR A 10 8.69 8.66 9.06
C THR A 10 8.36 7.67 10.19
N ALA A 11 7.08 7.50 10.54
CA ALA A 11 6.63 6.53 11.55
C ALA A 11 6.26 5.16 10.95
N LEU A 12 6.30 5.00 9.61
CA LEU A 12 6.01 3.73 8.96
C LEU A 12 6.92 2.56 9.43
N PRO A 13 8.23 2.74 9.68
CA PRO A 13 9.07 1.66 10.21
C PRO A 13 8.58 1.15 11.59
N GLU A 14 8.16 2.06 12.48
CA GLU A 14 7.62 1.68 13.78
C GLU A 14 6.30 0.93 13.64
N LEU A 15 5.45 1.35 12.70
CA LEU A 15 4.17 0.71 12.43
C LEU A 15 4.35 -0.72 11.88
N LEU A 16 5.29 -0.92 10.95
CA LEU A 16 5.62 -2.25 10.43
C LEU A 16 6.20 -3.17 11.50
N ASN A 17 7.03 -2.64 12.41
CA ASN A 17 7.52 -3.45 13.54
C ASN A 17 6.39 -3.87 14.49
N LYS A 18 5.41 -2.99 14.75
CA LYS A 18 4.22 -3.32 15.53
C LYS A 18 3.37 -4.38 14.85
N PHE A 19 3.20 -4.26 13.53
CA PHE A 19 2.50 -5.26 12.73
C PHE A 19 3.19 -6.63 12.79
N GLU A 20 4.51 -6.67 12.59
CA GLU A 20 5.31 -7.91 12.66
C GLU A 20 5.24 -8.60 14.03
N ASN A 21 5.12 -7.83 15.11
CA ASN A 21 5.00 -8.34 16.48
C ASN A 21 3.57 -8.75 16.86
N GLY A 22 2.57 -8.52 15.99
CA GLY A 22 1.16 -8.79 16.28
C GLY A 22 0.48 -7.76 17.19
N ASP A 23 1.06 -6.55 17.31
CA ASP A 23 0.49 -5.45 18.13
C ASP A 23 -0.63 -4.69 17.40
N LEU A 24 -0.77 -4.89 16.09
CA LEU A 24 -1.91 -4.44 15.31
C LEU A 24 -2.82 -5.66 15.16
N ASP A 25 -3.98 -5.68 15.82
CA ASP A 25 -5.03 -6.71 15.66
C ASP A 25 -5.61 -6.69 14.22
N ALA A 26 -4.79 -7.04 13.22
CA ALA A 26 -5.13 -7.08 11.80
C ALA A 26 -4.14 -7.98 11.04
N ASP A 27 -4.62 -8.67 10.00
CA ASP A 27 -3.78 -9.53 9.14
C ASP A 27 -3.02 -8.73 8.06
N PHE A 28 -3.36 -7.45 7.90
CA PHE A 28 -2.72 -6.47 7.03
C PHE A 28 -3.07 -5.07 7.52
N PHE A 29 -2.38 -4.05 6.99
CA PHE A 29 -2.82 -2.67 7.14
C PHE A 29 -2.42 -1.86 5.91
N GLY A 30 -3.15 -0.80 5.64
CA GLY A 30 -2.83 0.18 4.62
C GLY A 30 -2.55 1.56 5.19
N ILE A 31 -1.97 2.41 4.34
CA ILE A 31 -1.84 3.84 4.60
C ILE A 31 -2.32 4.62 3.39
N THR A 32 -2.97 5.76 3.62
CA THR A 32 -3.43 6.66 2.57
C THR A 32 -3.47 8.11 3.07
N SER A 33 -3.15 9.07 2.21
CA SER A 33 -3.29 10.49 2.54
C SER A 33 -4.62 11.09 2.07
N ASN A 34 -5.25 10.49 1.06
CA ASN A 34 -6.45 11.06 0.43
C ASN A 34 -7.47 10.02 -0.08
N GLY A 35 -7.27 8.74 0.21
CA GLY A 35 -8.11 7.62 -0.23
C GLY A 35 -7.73 7.03 -1.61
N THR A 36 -7.00 7.77 -2.45
CA THR A 36 -6.62 7.31 -3.80
C THR A 36 -5.18 6.81 -3.89
N ASP A 37 -4.31 7.24 -2.98
CA ASP A 37 -2.92 6.81 -2.85
C ASP A 37 -2.73 5.65 -1.85
N CYS A 38 -3.77 4.82 -1.68
CA CYS A 38 -3.79 3.79 -0.66
C CYS A 38 -2.95 2.58 -1.04
N ILE A 39 -1.91 2.27 -0.25
CA ILE A 39 -1.14 1.02 -0.36
C ILE A 39 -1.32 0.17 0.89
N TYR A 40 -1.35 -1.13 0.71
CA TYR A 40 -1.47 -2.12 1.77
C TYR A 40 -0.17 -2.90 1.94
N PHE A 41 0.20 -3.19 3.19
CA PHE A 41 1.34 -4.02 3.54
C PHE A 41 0.83 -5.38 3.96
N VAL A 42 1.22 -6.40 3.20
CA VAL A 42 0.77 -7.78 3.40
C VAL A 42 1.98 -8.64 3.76
N GLN A 43 1.90 -9.36 4.87
CA GLN A 43 2.94 -10.28 5.30
C GLN A 43 2.64 -11.70 4.81
N GLU A 44 3.61 -12.32 4.15
CA GLU A 44 3.58 -13.73 3.74
C GLU A 44 4.79 -14.45 4.35
N GLY A 45 4.57 -15.09 5.51
CA GLY A 45 5.66 -15.65 6.30
C GLY A 45 6.56 -14.56 6.88
N ASN A 46 7.83 -14.54 6.48
CA ASN A 46 8.82 -13.56 6.96
C ASN A 46 9.09 -12.43 5.94
N LEU A 47 8.36 -12.43 4.82
CA LEU A 47 8.54 -11.46 3.74
C LEU A 47 7.27 -10.64 3.57
N TYR A 48 7.45 -9.46 3.01
CA TYR A 48 6.36 -8.54 2.71
C TYR A 48 6.10 -8.45 1.21
N ALA A 49 4.86 -8.07 0.90
CA ALA A 49 4.47 -7.47 -0.36
C ALA A 49 3.73 -6.16 -0.10
N ILE A 50 3.68 -5.32 -1.14
CA ILE A 50 2.89 -4.10 -1.13
C ILE A 50 1.80 -4.24 -2.18
N GLU A 51 0.56 -3.94 -1.80
CA GLU A 51 -0.60 -4.05 -2.68
C GLU A 51 -1.29 -2.70 -2.91
N PHE A 52 -1.90 -2.58 -4.08
CA PHE A 52 -2.70 -1.43 -4.49
C PHE A 52 -3.98 -1.91 -5.16
N GLU A 53 -5.11 -1.70 -4.50
CA GLU A 53 -6.44 -2.03 -5.02
C GLU A 53 -7.07 -0.81 -5.71
N VAL A 54 -7.60 -1.02 -6.92
CA VAL A 54 -8.24 0.05 -7.70
C VAL A 54 -9.74 0.05 -7.43
N MET A 55 -10.16 0.88 -6.47
CA MET A 55 -11.56 1.04 -6.09
C MET A 55 -12.25 2.19 -6.83
N THR A 56 -11.51 3.19 -7.29
CA THR A 56 -12.06 4.37 -8.00
C THR A 56 -11.46 4.54 -9.40
N GLU A 57 -12.11 5.31 -10.28
CA GLU A 57 -11.58 5.63 -11.62
C GLU A 57 -10.21 6.32 -11.54
N GLU A 58 -10.04 7.23 -10.58
CA GLU A 58 -8.80 8.00 -10.40
C GLU A 58 -7.61 7.09 -10.08
N GLN A 59 -7.85 5.98 -9.38
CA GLN A 59 -6.82 5.03 -9.02
C GLN A 59 -6.25 4.24 -10.20
N LYS A 60 -6.97 4.15 -11.33
CA LYS A 60 -6.49 3.41 -12.50
C LYS A 60 -5.15 3.94 -13.03
N LEU A 61 -4.95 5.26 -12.92
CA LEU A 61 -3.72 5.92 -13.38
C LEU A 61 -2.48 5.53 -12.56
N TRP A 62 -2.67 5.05 -11.33
CA TRP A 62 -1.57 4.68 -10.44
C TRP A 62 -1.01 3.29 -10.75
N ILE A 63 -1.80 2.37 -11.32
CA ILE A 63 -1.31 1.02 -11.68
C ILE A 63 -0.07 1.10 -12.57
N ASP A 64 -0.11 1.87 -13.65
CA ASP A 64 0.99 1.91 -14.60
C ASP A 64 2.23 2.58 -14.01
N LYS A 65 2.05 3.58 -13.14
CA LYS A 65 3.14 4.22 -12.41
C LYS A 65 3.77 3.27 -11.38
N LEU A 66 2.97 2.50 -10.64
CA LEU A 66 3.45 1.49 -9.70
C LEU A 66 4.18 0.35 -10.40
N LYS A 67 3.68 -0.11 -11.57
CA LYS A 67 4.40 -1.08 -12.40
C LYS A 67 5.74 -0.53 -12.90
N THR A 68 5.76 0.74 -13.31
CA THR A 68 7.00 1.41 -13.73
C THR A 68 8.00 1.50 -12.58
N PHE A 69 7.55 1.91 -11.39
CA PHE A 69 8.35 1.90 -10.17
C PHE A 69 8.91 0.49 -9.89
N ALA A 70 8.05 -0.53 -9.87
CA ALA A 70 8.46 -1.90 -9.64
C ALA A 70 9.52 -2.37 -10.64
N GLN A 71 9.36 -2.05 -11.93
CA GLN A 71 10.34 -2.37 -12.97
C GLN A 71 11.68 -1.66 -12.76
N GLN A 72 11.67 -0.37 -12.41
CA GLN A 72 12.88 0.42 -12.15
C GLN A 72 13.68 -0.13 -10.97
N HIS A 73 12.99 -0.66 -9.97
CA HIS A 73 13.59 -1.25 -8.78
C HIS A 73 13.74 -2.78 -8.84
N HIS A 74 13.47 -3.39 -10.01
CA HIS A 74 13.56 -4.83 -10.26
C HIS A 74 12.67 -5.72 -9.37
N TYR A 75 11.55 -5.18 -8.89
CA TYR A 75 10.53 -5.95 -8.19
C TYR A 75 9.62 -6.70 -9.18
N LYS A 76 9.18 -7.89 -8.78
CA LYS A 76 8.17 -8.64 -9.52
C LYS A 76 6.79 -8.06 -9.19
N THR A 77 5.89 -8.07 -10.18
CA THR A 77 4.50 -7.67 -9.99
C THR A 77 3.54 -8.76 -10.44
N TRP A 78 2.42 -8.90 -9.75
CA TRP A 78 1.32 -9.78 -10.13
C TRP A 78 -0.01 -9.03 -10.04
N MET A 79 -0.96 -9.37 -10.91
CA MET A 79 -2.34 -8.86 -10.84
C MET A 79 -3.24 -9.91 -10.23
N THR A 80 -4.00 -9.55 -9.21
CA THR A 80 -5.00 -10.41 -8.57
C THR A 80 -6.30 -9.62 -8.34
N THR A 81 -7.25 -10.23 -7.64
CA THR A 81 -8.46 -9.56 -7.15
C THR A 81 -8.98 -10.28 -5.91
N TYR A 82 -9.64 -9.54 -5.02
CA TYR A 82 -10.30 -10.09 -3.83
C TYR A 82 -11.83 -10.19 -3.97
N GLY A 83 -12.36 -9.95 -5.18
CA GLY A 83 -13.81 -10.02 -5.43
C GLY A 83 -14.59 -8.79 -4.98
N ASN A 84 -13.91 -7.76 -4.47
CA ASN A 84 -14.54 -6.48 -4.13
C ASN A 84 -15.08 -5.80 -5.39
N GLN A 85 -16.27 -5.22 -5.31
CA GLN A 85 -16.84 -4.45 -6.41
C GLN A 85 -16.27 -3.02 -6.37
N PRO A 86 -15.64 -2.52 -7.45
CA PRO A 86 -15.16 -1.15 -7.48
C PRO A 86 -16.33 -0.16 -7.50
N ALA A 87 -16.08 1.08 -7.07
CA ALA A 87 -17.05 2.16 -7.07
C ALA A 87 -17.36 2.70 -8.50
N TYR A 88 -16.51 2.35 -9.47
CA TYR A 88 -16.73 2.69 -10.87
C TYR A 88 -17.50 1.62 -11.63
N HIS A 89 -18.05 1.99 -12.79
CA HIS A 89 -18.85 1.06 -13.58
C HIS A 89 -17.97 -0.04 -14.18
N SER A 90 -18.11 -1.26 -13.65
CA SER A 90 -17.37 -2.46 -14.06
C SER A 90 -18.21 -3.71 -13.78
N SER A 91 -18.18 -4.68 -14.70
CA SER A 91 -18.69 -6.03 -14.47
C SER A 91 -17.66 -6.94 -13.77
N GLU A 92 -16.39 -6.53 -13.76
CA GLU A 92 -15.29 -7.25 -13.13
C GLU A 92 -15.00 -6.68 -11.73
N PRO A 93 -14.51 -7.51 -10.79
CA PRO A 93 -14.09 -7.03 -9.49
C PRO A 93 -12.84 -6.15 -9.56
N ALA A 94 -12.57 -5.44 -8.48
CA ALA A 94 -11.48 -4.47 -8.38
C ALA A 94 -10.14 -5.19 -8.58
N PRO A 95 -9.30 -4.73 -9.52
CA PRO A 95 -7.99 -5.31 -9.70
C PRO A 95 -7.06 -4.85 -8.57
N VAL A 96 -6.22 -5.77 -8.13
CA VAL A 96 -5.17 -5.54 -7.14
C VAL A 96 -3.82 -5.77 -7.81
N LEU A 97 -2.98 -4.75 -7.79
CA LEU A 97 -1.58 -4.88 -8.14
C LEU A 97 -0.80 -5.27 -6.89
N ARG A 98 -0.15 -6.44 -6.92
CA ARG A 98 0.76 -6.90 -5.88
C ARG A 98 2.21 -6.72 -6.33
N ILE A 99 3.00 -5.98 -5.56
CA ILE A 99 4.44 -5.79 -5.74
C ILE A 99 5.14 -6.71 -4.74
N ILE A 100 5.84 -7.72 -5.25
CA ILE A 100 6.58 -8.69 -4.44
C ILE A 100 7.95 -8.08 -4.13
N THR A 101 8.10 -7.57 -2.92
CA THR A 101 9.32 -6.87 -2.49
C THR A 101 10.37 -7.81 -1.90
N GLU A 102 9.97 -9.00 -1.44
CA GLU A 102 10.83 -10.00 -0.76
C GLU A 102 11.69 -9.36 0.36
N SER A 103 11.10 -8.39 1.07
CA SER A 103 11.76 -7.51 2.03
C SER A 103 11.35 -7.80 3.46
N ASN A 104 12.21 -7.45 4.43
CA ASN A 104 11.85 -7.39 5.86
C ASN A 104 11.11 -6.07 6.20
N ALA A 105 10.64 -5.90 7.44
CA ALA A 105 9.89 -4.71 7.88
C ALA A 105 10.62 -3.38 7.57
N ALA A 106 11.91 -3.25 7.90
CA ALA A 106 12.66 -2.02 7.68
C ALA A 106 12.84 -1.69 6.18
N GLN A 107 13.13 -2.69 5.36
CA GLN A 107 13.23 -2.54 3.91
C GLN A 107 11.87 -2.19 3.29
N THR A 108 10.81 -2.86 3.73
CA THR A 108 9.43 -2.61 3.29
C THR A 108 8.99 -1.19 3.62
N ALA A 109 9.37 -0.69 4.80
CA ALA A 109 9.12 0.69 5.17
C ALA A 109 9.76 1.65 4.16
N SER A 110 11.04 1.47 3.86
CA SER A 110 11.76 2.29 2.86
C SER A 110 11.08 2.24 1.49
N ILE A 111 10.65 1.06 1.04
CA ILE A 111 9.95 0.90 -0.25
C ILE A 111 8.60 1.63 -0.23
N GLY A 112 7.81 1.47 0.84
CA GLY A 112 6.54 2.17 0.99
C GLY A 112 6.70 3.69 1.03
N GLN A 113 7.74 4.20 1.70
CA GLN A 113 8.10 5.62 1.71
C GLN A 113 8.44 6.11 0.29
N ASN A 114 9.25 5.37 -0.46
CA ASN A 114 9.62 5.71 -1.83
C ASN A 114 8.41 5.71 -2.76
N ILE A 115 7.51 4.72 -2.64
CA ILE A 115 6.25 4.71 -3.41
C ILE A 115 5.44 5.98 -3.12
N MET A 116 5.27 6.34 -1.85
CA MET A 116 4.52 7.54 -1.48
C MET A 116 5.12 8.81 -2.07
N MET A 117 6.44 8.94 -2.09
CA MET A 117 7.11 10.13 -2.61
C MET A 117 7.20 10.14 -4.15
N GLU A 118 7.70 9.07 -4.74
CA GLU A 118 8.06 9.02 -6.16
C GLU A 118 6.85 8.74 -7.05
N VAL A 119 5.91 7.90 -6.59
CA VAL A 119 4.72 7.54 -7.36
C VAL A 119 3.59 8.51 -7.07
N PHE A 120 3.26 8.71 -5.80
CA PHE A 120 2.11 9.51 -5.40
C PHE A 120 2.41 11.00 -5.18
N GLY A 121 3.69 11.40 -5.19
CA GLY A 121 4.09 12.81 -5.07
C GLY A 121 3.92 13.39 -3.67
N ASN A 122 3.79 12.55 -2.65
CA ASN A 122 3.69 12.97 -1.27
C ASN A 122 5.06 13.40 -0.69
N ASN A 123 5.05 13.99 0.50
CA ASN A 123 6.27 14.45 1.16
C ASN A 123 6.25 14.14 2.67
N GLU A 124 7.32 14.52 3.38
CA GLU A 124 7.49 14.24 4.81
C GLU A 124 6.44 14.91 5.72
N GLN A 125 5.75 15.95 5.24
CA GLN A 125 4.68 16.62 5.98
C GLN A 125 3.30 16.01 5.71
N THR A 126 3.17 15.15 4.69
CA THR A 126 1.93 14.43 4.42
C THR A 126 1.56 13.58 5.63
N LEU A 127 0.29 13.69 6.05
CA LEU A 127 -0.31 12.82 7.05
C LEU A 127 -1.03 11.67 6.34
N TYR A 128 -0.92 10.48 6.93
CA TYR A 128 -1.53 9.28 6.40
C TYR A 128 -2.44 8.68 7.45
N ASP A 129 -3.67 8.37 7.04
CA ASP A 129 -4.57 7.54 7.81
C ASP A 129 -4.10 6.08 7.72
N ILE A 130 -4.08 5.38 8.85
CA ILE A 130 -3.93 3.93 8.89
C ILE A 130 -5.31 3.30 8.64
N VAL A 131 -5.39 2.43 7.65
CA VAL A 131 -6.63 1.74 7.26
C VAL A 131 -6.48 0.22 7.41
N PRO A 132 -7.56 -0.49 7.78
CA PRO A 132 -7.57 -1.95 7.81
C PRO A 132 -7.72 -2.54 6.41
#